data_AF-A0A1Q3HKC4-F1
#
_entry.id   AF-A0A1Q3HKC4-F1
#
_cell.length_a   1.000
_cell.length_b   1.000
_cell.length_c   1.000
_cell.angle_alpha   90.00
_cell.angle_beta   90.00
_cell.angle_gamma   90.00
#
_symmetry.space_group_name_H-M   'P 1'
#
loop_
_entity.id
_entity.type
_entity.pdbx_description
1 polymer ?
#
loop_
_entity_poly.entity_id
_entity_poly.type
_entity_poly.pdbx_seq_one_letter_code
_entity_poly.pdbx_strand_id
1 'polypeptide(L)'
;MRAEAQITKDLQGARTQLGRLEKLIQSELGGLSAGVEPLLGEVRAGVAALFPEPGGTRLAPKEHEARHEKLLQSLDELEDVVEALQLAARSGRSKAGAARGGR
;
A
#
# COMPACT_ATOMS: atom_id res chain seq x y z
N MET A 1 -25.73 13.56 14.07
CA MET A 1 -24.44 13.51 14.79
C MET A 1 -23.77 12.13 14.82
N ARG A 2 -24.46 10.98 15.03
CA ARG A 2 -23.78 9.65 15.09
C ARG A 2 -23.16 9.17 13.76
N ALA A 3 -23.78 9.48 12.61
CA ALA A 3 -23.29 9.02 11.31
C ALA A 3 -22.00 9.74 10.85
N GLU A 4 -21.88 11.03 11.14
CA GLU A 4 -20.70 11.83 10.76
C GLU A 4 -19.46 11.38 11.53
N ALA A 5 -19.61 11.10 12.83
CA ALA A 5 -18.53 10.63 13.70
C ALA A 5 -18.01 9.23 13.31
N GLN A 6 -18.89 8.34 12.84
CA GLN A 6 -18.48 7.01 12.37
C GLN A 6 -17.70 7.11 11.06
N ILE A 7 -18.16 7.95 10.12
CA ILE A 7 -17.47 8.20 8.86
C ILE A 7 -16.07 8.80 9.09
N THR A 8 -15.92 9.72 10.05
CA THR A 8 -14.60 10.30 10.38
C THR A 8 -13.65 9.26 10.98
N LYS A 9 -14.18 8.34 11.80
CA LYS A 9 -13.40 7.26 12.42
C LYS A 9 -12.92 6.24 11.39
N ASP A 10 -13.78 5.89 10.43
CA ASP A 10 -13.45 4.97 9.34
C ASP A 10 -12.42 5.61 8.37
N LEU A 11 -12.56 6.91 8.10
CA LEU A 11 -11.60 7.74 7.34
C LEU A 11 -10.20 7.76 7.96
N GLN A 12 -10.14 8.02 9.26
CA GLN A 12 -8.88 8.02 9.99
C GLN A 12 -8.29 6.61 10.08
N GLY A 13 -9.13 5.58 10.15
CA GLY A 13 -8.74 4.18 10.13
C GLY A 13 -7.98 3.80 8.86
N ALA A 14 -8.59 4.01 7.69
CA ALA A 14 -8.02 3.60 6.41
C ALA A 14 -6.67 4.29 6.12
N ARG A 15 -6.57 5.60 6.34
CA ARG A 15 -5.31 6.34 6.12
C ARG A 15 -4.23 5.97 7.13
N THR A 16 -4.61 5.72 8.38
CA THR A 16 -3.67 5.23 9.40
C THR A 16 -3.15 3.85 9.05
N GLN A 17 -4.00 2.96 8.55
CA GLN A 17 -3.58 1.63 8.08
C GLN A 17 -2.64 1.73 6.89
N LEU A 18 -2.94 2.57 5.90
CA LEU A 18 -2.07 2.82 4.76
C LEU A 18 -0.69 3.34 5.21
N GLY A 19 -0.65 4.33 6.09
CA GLY A 19 0.61 4.85 6.62
C GLY A 19 1.42 3.82 7.43
N ARG A 20 0.77 2.81 8.03
CA ARG A 20 1.48 1.68 8.66
C ARG A 20 2.02 0.71 7.62
N LEU A 21 1.24 0.39 6.59
CA LEU A 21 1.65 -0.47 5.48
C LEU A 21 2.89 0.10 4.78
N GLU A 22 2.87 1.38 4.43
CA GLU A 22 4.01 2.07 3.78
C GLU A 22 5.29 1.97 4.63
N LYS A 23 5.18 2.19 5.95
CA LYS A 23 6.32 2.07 6.88
C LYS A 23 6.84 0.63 6.97
N LEU A 24 5.95 -0.36 6.98
CA LEU A 24 6.33 -1.77 7.00
C LEU A 24 7.06 -2.16 5.73
N ILE A 25 6.52 -1.79 4.57
CA ILE A 25 7.14 -2.03 3.26
C ILE A 25 8.52 -1.38 3.20
N GLN A 26 8.66 -0.13 3.66
CA GLN A 26 9.95 0.56 3.70
C GLN A 26 10.95 -0.14 4.63
N SER A 27 10.50 -0.63 5.78
CA SER A 27 11.33 -1.37 6.74
C SER A 27 11.79 -2.73 6.19
N GLU A 28 10.91 -3.46 5.50
CA GLU A 28 11.19 -4.81 4.97
C GLU A 28 12.04 -4.77 3.69
N LEU A 29 11.73 -3.84 2.78
CA LEU A 29 12.40 -3.75 1.48
C LEU A 29 13.64 -2.85 1.48
N GLY A 30 13.75 -1.91 2.42
CA GLY A 30 14.85 -0.94 2.48
C GLY A 30 15.01 -0.21 1.14
N GLY A 31 16.19 -0.32 0.52
CA GLY A 31 16.49 0.30 -0.78
C GLY A 31 15.65 -0.22 -1.96
N LEU A 32 15.02 -1.39 -1.83
CA LEU A 32 14.12 -1.94 -2.86
C LEU A 32 12.72 -1.33 -2.82
N SER A 33 12.38 -0.55 -1.79
CA SER A 33 11.07 0.12 -1.67
C SER A 33 10.76 1.08 -2.82
N ALA A 34 11.78 1.60 -3.52
CA ALA A 34 11.58 2.41 -4.72
C ALA A 34 10.81 1.66 -5.83
N GLY A 35 10.89 0.33 -5.87
CA GLY A 35 10.21 -0.50 -6.86
C GLY A 35 8.69 -0.60 -6.68
N VAL A 36 8.18 -0.35 -5.47
CA VAL A 36 6.74 -0.40 -5.16
C VAL A 36 6.09 0.97 -5.10
N GLU A 37 6.89 2.04 -5.18
CA GLU A 37 6.39 3.39 -4.92
C GLU A 37 5.32 3.89 -5.91
N PRO A 38 5.36 3.53 -7.21
CA PRO A 38 4.25 3.81 -8.13
C PRO A 38 2.92 3.19 -7.67
N LEU A 39 2.93 1.91 -7.26
CA LEU A 39 1.74 1.20 -6.78
C LEU A 39 1.22 1.79 -5.46
N LEU A 40 2.12 2.15 -4.55
CA LEU A 40 1.74 2.88 -3.33
C LEU A 40 1.12 4.25 -3.65
N GLY A 41 1.56 4.92 -4.72
CA GLY A 41 0.89 6.10 -5.26
C GLY A 41 -0.56 5.85 -5.67
N GLU A 42 -0.82 4.74 -6.34
CA GLU A 42 -2.18 4.35 -6.75
C GLU A 42 -3.06 4.01 -5.54
N VAL A 43 -2.54 3.25 -4.57
CA VAL A 43 -3.23 2.92 -3.32
C VAL A 43 -3.57 4.19 -2.53
N ARG A 44 -2.63 5.14 -2.42
CA ARG A 44 -2.86 6.46 -1.80
C ARG A 44 -4.00 7.20 -2.49
N ALA A 45 -3.98 7.26 -3.82
CA ALA A 45 -5.02 7.92 -4.59
C ALA A 45 -6.39 7.19 -4.49
N GLY A 46 -6.39 5.86 -4.37
CA GLY A 46 -7.58 5.06 -4.15
C GLY A 46 -8.23 5.34 -2.80
N VAL A 47 -7.44 5.27 -1.72
CA VAL A 47 -7.88 5.58 -0.36
C VAL A 47 -8.38 7.03 -0.26
N ALA A 48 -7.65 8.01 -0.81
CA ALA A 48 -8.08 9.41 -0.76
C ALA A 48 -9.41 9.67 -1.49
N ALA A 49 -9.69 8.93 -2.57
CA ALA A 49 -10.94 9.07 -3.32
C ALA A 49 -12.14 8.41 -2.62
N LEU A 50 -11.94 7.25 -1.99
CA LEU A 50 -13.00 6.53 -1.24
C LEU A 50 -13.28 7.19 0.11
N PHE A 51 -12.24 7.72 0.72
CA PHE A 51 -12.25 8.38 2.01
C PHE A 51 -11.74 9.81 1.83
N PRO A 52 -12.57 10.75 1.33
CA PRO A 52 -12.19 12.15 1.16
C PRO A 52 -12.12 12.90 2.50
N GLU A 53 -11.28 13.93 2.61
CA GLU A 53 -11.21 14.80 3.80
C GLU A 53 -12.58 15.44 4.11
N PRO A 54 -12.82 15.91 5.35
CA PRO A 54 -13.99 16.71 5.68
C PRO A 54 -14.14 17.89 4.70
N GLY A 55 -15.30 17.98 4.03
CA GLY A 55 -15.55 18.97 2.97
C GLY A 55 -15.23 18.50 1.55
N GLY A 56 -14.68 17.30 1.39
CA GLY A 56 -14.47 16.68 0.08
C GLY A 56 -15.74 16.10 -0.53
N THR A 57 -15.77 16.00 -1.85
CA THR A 57 -16.91 15.46 -2.60
C THR A 57 -16.99 13.96 -2.45
N ARG A 58 -18.15 13.46 -2.02
CA ARG A 58 -18.41 12.01 -1.95
C ARG A 58 -18.73 11.49 -3.35
N LEU A 59 -18.11 10.37 -3.72
CA LEU A 59 -18.39 9.70 -4.98
C LEU A 59 -19.83 9.18 -5.03
N ALA A 60 -20.40 9.11 -6.25
CA ALA A 60 -21.67 8.41 -6.44
C ALA A 60 -21.50 6.91 -6.11
N PRO A 61 -22.56 6.19 -5.68
CA PRO A 61 -22.43 4.80 -5.25
C PRO A 61 -21.70 3.88 -6.25
N LYS A 62 -22.06 3.97 -7.54
CA LYS A 62 -21.43 3.18 -8.61
C LYS A 62 -19.95 3.55 -8.82
N GLU A 63 -19.61 4.82 -8.71
CA GLU A 63 -18.22 5.29 -8.82
C GLU A 63 -17.40 4.87 -7.59
N HIS A 64 -18.02 4.87 -6.42
CA HIS A 64 -17.42 4.39 -5.18
C HIS A 64 -17.11 2.89 -5.27
N GLU A 65 -18.05 2.06 -5.75
CA GLU A 65 -17.84 0.63 -5.99
C GLU A 65 -16.69 0.38 -6.97
N ALA A 66 -16.72 1.02 -8.14
CA ALA A 66 -15.65 0.88 -9.13
C ALA A 66 -14.28 1.33 -8.59
N ARG A 67 -14.26 2.39 -7.77
CA ARG A 67 -13.03 2.87 -7.12
C ARG A 67 -12.55 1.91 -6.04
N HIS A 68 -13.47 1.25 -5.34
CA HIS A 68 -13.17 0.24 -4.33
C HIS A 68 -12.55 -1.00 -4.98
N GLU A 69 -13.16 -1.52 -6.04
CA GLU A 69 -12.61 -2.65 -6.81
C GLU A 69 -11.22 -2.35 -7.35
N LYS A 70 -11.02 -1.15 -7.91
CA LYS A 70 -9.70 -0.73 -8.38
C LYS A 70 -8.67 -0.68 -7.25
N LEU A 71 -9.05 -0.19 -6.06
CA LEU A 71 -8.15 -0.16 -4.91
C LEU A 71 -7.77 -1.58 -4.47
N LEU A 72 -8.70 -2.53 -4.47
CA LEU A 72 -8.42 -3.93 -4.16
C LEU A 72 -7.42 -4.52 -5.16
N GLN A 73 -7.64 -4.29 -6.47
CA GLN A 73 -6.70 -4.75 -7.49
C GLN A 73 -5.30 -4.15 -7.30
N SER A 74 -5.17 -2.86 -7.00
CA SER A 74 -3.87 -2.24 -6.72
C SER A 74 -3.19 -2.81 -5.47
N LEU A 75 -3.96 -3.26 -4.47
CA LEU A 75 -3.44 -3.92 -3.28
C LEU A 75 -2.95 -5.34 -3.58
N ASP A 76 -3.70 -6.10 -4.38
CA ASP A 76 -3.29 -7.44 -4.84
C ASP A 76 -1.99 -7.35 -5.65
N GLU A 77 -1.90 -6.41 -6.60
CA GLU A 77 -0.68 -6.18 -7.38
C GLU A 77 0.50 -5.72 -6.50
N LEU A 78 0.22 -4.92 -5.46
CA LEU A 78 1.25 -4.50 -4.50
C LEU A 78 1.77 -5.68 -3.69
N GLU A 79 0.91 -6.61 -3.26
CA GLU A 79 1.30 -7.84 -2.57
C GLU A 79 2.26 -8.66 -3.44
N ASP A 80 1.88 -8.96 -4.68
CA ASP A 80 2.71 -9.72 -5.63
C ASP A 80 4.10 -9.09 -5.84
N VAL A 81 4.15 -7.77 -6.02
CA VAL A 81 5.43 -7.07 -6.23
C VAL A 81 6.27 -7.06 -4.95
N VAL A 82 5.67 -6.85 -3.78
CA VAL A 82 6.38 -6.93 -2.50
C VAL A 82 6.96 -8.33 -2.29
N GLU A 83 6.18 -9.38 -2.55
CA GLU A 83 6.65 -10.77 -2.45
C GLU A 83 7.84 -11.04 -3.39
N ALA A 84 7.72 -10.61 -4.66
CA ALA A 84 8.80 -10.77 -5.64
C ALA A 84 10.09 -10.05 -5.21
N LEU A 85 9.97 -8.83 -4.66
CA LEU A 85 11.12 -8.06 -4.17
C LEU A 85 11.74 -8.68 -2.91
N GLN A 86 10.91 -9.20 -1.99
CA GLN A 86 11.40 -9.94 -0.82
C GLN A 86 12.15 -11.21 -1.25
N LEU A 87 11.63 -11.93 -2.24
CA LEU A 87 12.29 -13.11 -2.81
C LEU A 87 13.64 -12.74 -3.45
N ALA A 88 13.67 -11.65 -4.22
CA ALA A 88 14.90 -11.12 -4.82
C ALA A 88 15.93 -10.69 -3.75
N ALA A 89 15.48 -10.03 -2.68
CA ALA A 89 16.34 -9.63 -1.56
C ALA A 89 16.94 -10.82 -0.80
N ARG A 90 16.22 -11.95 -0.75
CA ARG A 90 16.70 -13.20 -0.17
C ARG A 90 17.70 -13.91 -1.09
N SER A 91 17.39 -14.02 -2.39
CA SER A 91 18.26 -14.70 -3.36
C SER A 91 19.57 -13.94 -3.63
N GLY A 92 19.55 -12.60 -3.62
CA GLY A 92 20.73 -11.76 -3.74
C GLY A 92 21.72 -11.94 -2.57
N ARG A 93 21.22 -12.13 -1.35
CA ARG A 93 22.06 -12.43 -0.16
C ARG A 93 22.74 -13.79 -0.25
N SER A 94 22.07 -14.80 -0.82
CA SER A 94 22.62 -16.14 -1.00
C SER A 94 23.84 -16.15 -1.94
N LYS A 95 23.85 -15.32 -3.00
CA LYS A 95 25.02 -15.17 -3.87
C LYS A 95 26.19 -14.44 -3.21
N ALA A 96 25.92 -13.41 -2.39
CA ALA A 96 26.96 -12.67 -1.69
C ALA A 96 27.64 -13.50 -0.58
N GLY A 97 26.91 -14.41 0.08
CA GLY A 97 27.46 -15.34 1.07
C GLY A 97 28.36 -16.42 0.45
N ALA A 98 27.97 -16.96 -0.72
CA ALA A 98 28.76 -17.97 -1.42
C ALA A 98 30.12 -17.44 -1.92
N ALA A 99 30.20 -16.16 -2.30
CA ALA A 99 31.45 -15.54 -2.74
C ALA A 99 32.44 -15.23 -1.60
N ARG A 100 32.00 -15.28 -0.33
CA ARG A 100 32.81 -14.86 0.84
C ARG A 100 33.27 -16.02 1.73
N GLY A 101 32.77 -17.24 1.51
CA GLY A 101 33.15 -18.46 2.25
C GLY A 101 34.19 -19.35 1.55
N GLY A 102 34.68 -18.97 0.37
CA GLY A 102 35.72 -19.69 -0.36
C GLY A 102 37.09 -19.03 -0.22
N ARG A 103 37.68 -19.05 0.99
CA ARG A 103 39.10 -18.84 1.22
C ARG A 103 39.58 -19.67 2.39
#